data_AF-A0A369R4R3-F1
#
_entry.id   AF-A0A369R4R3-F1
#
_cell.length_a   1.000
_cell.length_b   1.000
_cell.length_c   1.000
_cell.angle_alpha   90.00
_cell.angle_beta   90.00
_cell.angle_gamma   90.00
#
_symmetry.space_group_name_H-M   'P 1'
#
loop_
_entity.id
_entity.type
_entity.pdbx_description
1 polymer ?
#
loop_
_entity_poly.entity_id
_entity_poly.type
_entity_poly.pdbx_seq_one_letter_code
_entity_poly.pdbx_strand_id
1 'polypeptide(L)'
;MKKLAQRFPHTCRLLGDEHLAMLTCNTDQESGPWPEPRLFGVASSDAYPEPFFADLSAVESAYDAVRQRTHDLRPPEHGAVINPLLDLVAVRYDVTPFFIEEPHDAITDIPVIEQEGWIVVWKGPVSGRIYVEYADQQMLLVLKLLADGEDALALKGKELLTYLDALDHAARKGIILKAHSLIARDVERSSDDKPLSGRFLKASVFTLQWHLTNRCDLHCRHCYDRDQLSPLRLDHARAVLDDFASFCHEKNVRGHICFSGGNPFLYPHFFALYAEAVDRGFATSVLGNVVSGAELERLTALIKPDFYQVSLEGLEPHNDFMRGEGYYRRVLAFLDLLREHGIYSVVMLTLTGSNIDQVIPLAREVSGRADYFTFNRLAQVGEGSDLSLPDKDRYREFLATYLDLADSTPGIGIKDNLFNILRKERDEPYNGGCTGFGCGAAFNFFALLPDGSVHACRKFPSPVGVVPQSRLSELYDSMAAKRYRRGPESCQDCSLAPVCKGCMAVVHGMGLDVFHDRDPFCFLRSEGRGTT
;
A
#
# COMPACT_ATOMS: atom_id res chain seq x y z
N MET A 1 -7.86 -2.36 -50.14
CA MET A 1 -7.83 -3.61 -49.34
C MET A 1 -6.63 -3.73 -48.40
N LYS A 2 -5.36 -3.83 -48.84
CA LYS A 2 -4.20 -4.01 -47.92
C LYS A 2 -4.09 -2.97 -46.79
N LYS A 3 -4.27 -1.68 -47.09
CA LYS A 3 -4.27 -0.61 -46.07
C LYS A 3 -5.46 -0.71 -45.10
N LEU A 4 -6.61 -1.20 -45.57
CA LEU A 4 -7.82 -1.39 -44.77
C LEU A 4 -7.62 -2.56 -43.78
N ALA A 5 -7.11 -3.70 -44.26
CA ALA A 5 -6.78 -4.86 -43.43
C ALA A 5 -5.63 -4.59 -42.43
N GLN A 6 -4.74 -3.64 -42.73
CA GLN A 6 -3.73 -3.17 -41.77
C GLN A 6 -4.31 -2.30 -40.66
N ARG A 7 -5.38 -1.55 -40.94
CA ARG A 7 -6.04 -0.65 -39.99
C ARG A 7 -7.15 -1.33 -39.19
N PHE A 8 -7.83 -2.31 -39.79
CA PHE A 8 -8.97 -3.04 -39.21
C PHE A 8 -8.76 -4.57 -39.33
N PRO A 9 -7.67 -5.12 -38.76
CA PRO A 9 -7.28 -6.52 -38.95
C PRO A 9 -8.31 -7.56 -38.47
N HIS A 10 -9.03 -7.30 -37.39
CA HIS A 10 -10.06 -8.19 -36.84
C HIS A 10 -11.36 -8.05 -37.61
N THR A 11 -11.85 -6.82 -37.82
CA THR A 11 -13.08 -6.57 -38.61
C THR A 11 -12.96 -7.16 -40.01
N CYS A 12 -11.82 -6.95 -40.68
CA CYS A 12 -11.60 -7.48 -42.03
C CYS A 12 -11.54 -9.02 -42.05
N ARG A 13 -10.92 -9.65 -41.03
CA ARG A 13 -10.84 -11.12 -40.93
C ARG A 13 -12.21 -11.77 -40.74
N LEU A 14 -13.09 -11.14 -39.97
CA LEU A 14 -14.42 -11.67 -39.66
C LEU A 14 -15.44 -11.47 -40.81
N LEU A 15 -15.37 -10.36 -41.55
CA LEU A 15 -16.28 -10.10 -42.68
C LEU A 15 -15.96 -10.93 -43.93
N GLY A 16 -14.68 -11.27 -44.14
CA GLY A 16 -14.23 -11.98 -45.34
C GLY A 16 -14.22 -11.12 -46.62
N ASP A 17 -13.52 -11.61 -47.66
CA ASP A 17 -13.19 -10.82 -48.86
C ASP A 17 -14.41 -10.36 -49.67
N GLU A 18 -15.51 -11.13 -49.69
CA GLU A 18 -16.73 -10.80 -50.46
C GLU A 18 -17.49 -9.60 -49.87
N HIS A 19 -17.69 -9.54 -48.55
CA HIS A 19 -18.32 -8.40 -47.88
C HIS A 19 -17.44 -7.14 -47.94
N LEU A 20 -16.12 -7.32 -47.82
CA LEU A 20 -15.14 -6.24 -47.96
C LEU A 20 -15.19 -5.58 -49.35
N ALA A 21 -15.38 -6.37 -50.41
CA ALA A 21 -15.54 -5.84 -51.76
C ALA A 21 -16.79 -4.95 -51.87
N MET A 22 -17.93 -5.39 -51.33
CA MET A 22 -19.18 -4.61 -51.33
C MET A 22 -19.05 -3.27 -50.58
N LEU A 23 -18.37 -3.25 -49.44
CA LEU A 23 -18.11 -2.03 -48.67
C LEU A 23 -17.20 -1.04 -49.42
N THR A 24 -16.25 -1.53 -50.21
CA THR A 24 -15.33 -0.68 -50.99
C THR A 24 -15.88 -0.20 -52.33
N CYS A 25 -16.87 -0.89 -52.92
CA CYS A 25 -17.51 -0.48 -54.17
C CYS A 25 -18.41 0.76 -54.02
N ASN A 26 -18.80 1.13 -52.79
CA ASN A 26 -19.63 2.31 -52.51
C ASN A 26 -18.82 3.57 -52.13
N THR A 27 -17.49 3.51 -52.11
CA THR A 27 -16.61 4.65 -51.77
C THR A 27 -15.74 5.03 -52.96
N ASP A 28 -16.32 5.68 -53.96
CA ASP A 28 -15.58 6.43 -54.98
C ASP A 28 -15.00 7.71 -54.37
N GLN A 29 -13.78 7.67 -53.82
CA GLN A 29 -12.97 8.88 -53.62
C GLN A 29 -11.48 8.55 -53.38
N GLU A 30 -10.69 8.65 -54.44
CA GLU A 30 -9.23 8.47 -54.46
C GLU A 30 -8.43 9.61 -53.76
N SER A 31 -9.01 10.44 -52.89
CA SER A 31 -8.25 11.52 -52.21
C SER A 31 -8.80 12.07 -50.88
N GLY A 32 -9.76 11.41 -50.21
CA GLY A 32 -10.29 11.84 -48.89
C GLY A 32 -9.87 10.94 -47.71
N PRO A 33 -10.05 11.37 -46.43
CA PRO A 33 -9.79 10.52 -45.28
C PRO A 33 -10.67 9.25 -45.34
N TRP A 34 -10.01 8.11 -45.15
CA TRP A 34 -10.57 6.75 -45.21
C TRP A 34 -11.80 6.56 -44.29
N PRO A 35 -12.68 5.57 -44.57
CA PRO A 35 -13.98 5.38 -43.93
C PRO A 35 -14.04 5.62 -42.41
N GLU A 36 -15.00 6.43 -41.95
CA GLU A 36 -15.42 6.45 -40.54
C GLU A 36 -15.95 5.06 -40.13
N PRO A 37 -15.83 4.64 -38.85
CA PRO A 37 -16.41 3.40 -38.31
C PRO A 37 -17.88 3.16 -38.70
N ARG A 38 -18.61 4.25 -39.00
CA ARG A 38 -20.00 4.26 -39.51
C ARG A 38 -20.24 3.39 -40.75
N LEU A 39 -19.23 3.15 -41.59
CA LEU A 39 -19.38 2.29 -42.78
C LEU A 39 -19.53 0.79 -42.44
N PHE A 40 -19.05 0.35 -41.28
CA PHE A 40 -19.25 -1.02 -40.79
C PHE A 40 -20.55 -1.20 -40.00
N GLY A 41 -21.27 -0.11 -39.70
CA GLY A 41 -22.55 -0.16 -38.99
C GLY A 41 -23.72 -0.72 -39.80
N VAL A 42 -23.52 -0.99 -41.08
CA VAL A 42 -24.48 -1.64 -41.99
C VAL A 42 -24.06 -3.07 -42.36
N ALA A 43 -22.92 -3.52 -41.83
CA ALA A 43 -22.40 -4.86 -42.06
C ALA A 43 -23.04 -5.82 -41.04
N SER A 44 -23.96 -6.65 -41.52
CA SER A 44 -24.52 -7.77 -40.75
C SER A 44 -23.94 -9.07 -41.29
N SER A 45 -23.51 -9.98 -40.43
CA SER A 45 -23.24 -11.37 -40.83
C SER A 45 -24.13 -12.31 -40.04
N ASP A 46 -24.43 -13.51 -40.58
CA ASP A 46 -25.22 -14.52 -39.88
C ASP A 46 -24.58 -14.96 -38.53
N ALA A 47 -23.29 -14.66 -38.33
CA ALA A 47 -22.52 -15.02 -37.14
C ALA A 47 -22.44 -13.90 -36.09
N TYR A 48 -22.70 -12.62 -36.44
CA TYR A 48 -22.51 -11.47 -35.54
C TYR A 48 -23.63 -10.43 -35.65
N PRO A 49 -24.23 -9.98 -34.53
CA PRO A 49 -25.35 -9.04 -34.54
C PRO A 49 -24.93 -7.60 -34.85
N GLU A 50 -25.83 -6.77 -35.38
CA GLU A 50 -25.62 -5.32 -35.40
C GLU A 50 -25.74 -4.72 -33.99
N PRO A 51 -24.94 -3.69 -33.60
CA PRO A 51 -23.87 -3.04 -34.37
C PRO A 51 -22.43 -3.56 -34.05
N PHE A 52 -22.22 -4.85 -33.78
CA PHE A 52 -20.92 -5.41 -33.35
C PHE A 52 -19.71 -4.96 -34.20
N PHE A 53 -19.83 -4.97 -35.54
CA PHE A 53 -18.74 -4.56 -36.43
C PHE A 53 -18.44 -3.06 -36.37
N ALA A 54 -19.41 -2.22 -36.03
CA ALA A 54 -19.18 -0.80 -35.78
C ALA A 54 -18.36 -0.60 -34.51
N ASP A 55 -18.68 -1.33 -33.43
CA ASP A 55 -17.94 -1.27 -32.17
C ASP A 55 -16.50 -1.78 -32.35
N LEU A 56 -16.32 -2.93 -33.00
CA LEU A 56 -15.00 -3.52 -33.26
C LEU A 56 -14.12 -2.58 -34.09
N SER A 57 -14.64 -2.05 -35.20
CA SER A 57 -13.89 -1.13 -36.06
C SER A 57 -13.60 0.23 -35.39
N ALA A 58 -14.48 0.70 -34.50
CA ALA A 58 -14.24 1.89 -33.69
C ALA A 58 -13.07 1.68 -32.72
N VAL A 59 -13.01 0.53 -32.03
CA VAL A 59 -11.89 0.19 -31.13
C VAL A 59 -10.59 -0.01 -31.92
N GLU A 60 -10.62 -0.65 -33.08
CA GLU A 60 -9.44 -0.78 -33.97
C GLU A 60 -8.92 0.60 -34.44
N SER A 61 -9.84 1.53 -34.74
CA SER A 61 -9.46 2.90 -35.09
C SER A 61 -8.79 3.62 -33.92
N ALA A 62 -9.33 3.49 -32.72
CA ALA A 62 -8.72 4.04 -31.51
C ALA A 62 -7.35 3.43 -31.23
N TYR A 63 -7.20 2.12 -31.42
CA TYR A 63 -5.92 1.40 -31.29
C TYR A 63 -4.87 1.96 -32.26
N ASP A 64 -5.20 2.09 -33.54
CA ASP A 64 -4.26 2.63 -34.53
C ASP A 64 -3.93 4.11 -34.25
N ALA A 65 -4.91 4.90 -33.81
CA ALA A 65 -4.69 6.29 -33.42
C ALA A 65 -3.72 6.39 -32.22
N VAL A 66 -3.97 5.66 -31.14
CA VAL A 66 -3.08 5.62 -29.95
C VAL A 66 -1.69 5.12 -30.31
N ARG A 67 -1.58 4.15 -31.23
CA ARG A 67 -0.30 3.63 -31.72
C ARG A 67 0.56 4.69 -32.42
N GLN A 68 -0.09 5.55 -33.21
CA GLN A 68 0.57 6.59 -34.00
C GLN A 68 0.87 7.86 -33.20
N ARG A 69 0.08 8.15 -32.16
CA ARG A 69 0.31 9.31 -31.28
C ARG A 69 1.64 9.16 -30.52
N THR A 70 2.37 10.26 -30.41
CA THR A 70 3.55 10.40 -29.57
C THR A 70 3.35 11.57 -28.62
N HIS A 71 3.67 11.33 -27.34
CA HIS A 71 3.60 12.36 -26.31
C HIS A 71 4.61 12.02 -25.21
N ASP A 72 5.04 13.05 -24.49
CA ASP A 72 5.81 12.88 -23.27
C ASP A 72 4.94 12.30 -22.15
N LEU A 73 5.33 11.14 -21.61
CA LEU A 73 4.61 10.45 -20.54
C LEU A 73 5.23 10.69 -19.17
N ARG A 74 6.07 11.73 -19.03
CA ARG A 74 6.56 12.18 -17.72
C ARG A 74 5.39 12.55 -16.82
N PRO A 75 5.33 12.02 -15.59
CA PRO A 75 4.29 12.40 -14.66
C PRO A 75 4.36 13.88 -14.25
N PRO A 76 3.22 14.47 -13.84
CA PRO A 76 3.19 15.86 -13.40
C PRO A 76 3.97 16.05 -12.09
N GLU A 77 4.34 17.29 -11.78
CA GLU A 77 5.00 17.61 -10.49
C GLU A 77 4.07 17.39 -9.30
N HIS A 78 2.77 17.67 -9.46
CA HIS A 78 1.73 17.50 -8.45
C HIS A 78 0.45 16.92 -9.05
N GLY A 79 -0.34 16.23 -8.22
CA GLY A 79 -1.64 15.68 -8.62
C GLY A 79 -1.55 14.55 -9.65
N ALA A 80 -2.52 14.50 -10.54
CA ALA A 80 -2.58 13.54 -11.63
C ALA A 80 -3.21 14.15 -12.88
N VAL A 81 -2.84 13.63 -14.04
CA VAL A 81 -3.41 14.03 -15.34
C VAL A 81 -3.81 12.78 -16.12
N ILE A 82 -4.81 12.89 -16.99
CA ILE A 82 -5.19 11.81 -17.91
C ILE A 82 -4.00 11.49 -18.81
N ASN A 83 -3.74 10.21 -19.07
CA ASN A 83 -2.70 9.80 -20.01
C ASN A 83 -3.02 10.39 -21.40
N PRO A 84 -2.14 11.24 -21.97
CA PRO A 84 -2.41 11.88 -23.26
C PRO A 84 -2.41 10.90 -24.44
N LEU A 85 -1.92 9.68 -24.24
CA LEU A 85 -1.97 8.57 -25.20
C LEU A 85 -3.08 7.58 -24.85
N LEU A 86 -4.26 8.11 -24.56
CA LEU A 86 -5.49 7.38 -24.28
C LEU A 86 -6.59 7.80 -25.25
N ASP A 87 -7.48 6.86 -25.56
CA ASP A 87 -8.75 7.08 -26.23
C ASP A 87 -9.86 6.31 -25.50
N LEU A 88 -11.08 6.78 -25.63
CA LEU A 88 -12.26 6.21 -24.98
C LEU A 88 -13.36 6.01 -26.02
N VAL A 89 -13.82 4.76 -26.18
CA VAL A 89 -14.76 4.37 -27.23
C VAL A 89 -16.06 3.86 -26.60
N ALA A 90 -17.18 4.49 -26.92
CA ALA A 90 -18.50 3.99 -26.53
C ALA A 90 -18.87 2.78 -27.40
N VAL A 91 -19.34 1.71 -26.77
CA VAL A 91 -19.67 0.44 -27.42
C VAL A 91 -20.97 -0.16 -26.86
N ARG A 92 -21.63 -1.00 -27.67
CA ARG A 92 -22.74 -1.87 -27.23
C ARG A 92 -22.29 -3.31 -26.97
N TYR A 93 -21.21 -3.74 -27.59
CA TYR A 93 -20.61 -5.05 -27.41
C TYR A 93 -19.20 -4.95 -26.83
N ASP A 94 -18.87 -5.82 -25.89
CA ASP A 94 -17.49 -5.98 -25.43
C ASP A 94 -16.67 -6.73 -26.49
N VAL A 95 -15.86 -5.96 -27.20
CA VAL A 95 -14.95 -6.44 -28.25
C VAL A 95 -13.51 -6.59 -27.75
N THR A 96 -13.26 -6.41 -26.45
CA THR A 96 -11.90 -6.53 -25.87
C THR A 96 -11.27 -7.91 -26.06
N PRO A 97 -11.99 -9.06 -26.11
CA PRO A 97 -11.38 -10.36 -26.33
C PRO A 97 -10.58 -10.48 -27.64
N PHE A 98 -10.90 -9.67 -28.65
CA PHE A 98 -10.15 -9.64 -29.92
C PHE A 98 -8.74 -9.05 -29.78
N PHE A 99 -8.45 -8.35 -28.69
CA PHE A 99 -7.18 -7.65 -28.44
C PHE A 99 -6.31 -8.34 -27.38
N ILE A 100 -6.74 -9.50 -26.88
CA ILE A 100 -5.99 -10.32 -25.92
C ILE A 100 -5.19 -11.36 -26.71
N GLU A 101 -3.90 -11.54 -26.40
CA GLU A 101 -3.05 -12.59 -26.96
C GLU A 101 -3.38 -13.96 -26.32
N GLU A 102 -4.58 -14.49 -26.53
CA GLU A 102 -4.92 -15.88 -26.18
C GLU A 102 -4.90 -16.79 -27.42
N PRO A 103 -4.51 -18.07 -27.27
CA PRO A 103 -4.52 -19.03 -28.37
C PRO A 103 -5.97 -19.46 -28.66
N HIS A 104 -6.61 -18.77 -29.60
CA HIS A 104 -7.85 -19.24 -30.22
C HIS A 104 -7.53 -19.96 -31.54
N ASP A 105 -8.06 -21.17 -31.72
CA ASP A 105 -7.87 -21.97 -32.94
C ASP A 105 -8.49 -21.30 -34.19
N ALA A 106 -9.58 -20.53 -33.99
CA ALA A 106 -10.16 -19.63 -34.99
C ALA A 106 -10.66 -18.31 -34.37
N ILE A 107 -10.53 -17.19 -35.09
CA ILE A 107 -11.01 -15.86 -34.67
C ILE A 107 -12.54 -15.80 -34.46
N THR A 108 -13.27 -16.76 -35.05
CA THR A 108 -14.72 -16.88 -34.95
C THR A 108 -15.20 -17.48 -33.62
N ASP A 109 -14.31 -18.11 -32.86
CA ASP A 109 -14.65 -18.75 -31.58
C ASP A 109 -14.62 -17.77 -30.41
N ILE A 110 -14.24 -16.52 -30.67
CA ILE A 110 -14.19 -15.45 -29.68
C ILE A 110 -15.62 -15.05 -29.30
N PRO A 111 -16.00 -15.10 -28.02
CA PRO A 111 -17.36 -14.83 -27.58
C PRO A 111 -17.76 -13.38 -27.83
N VAL A 112 -19.01 -13.19 -28.28
CA VAL A 112 -19.64 -11.87 -28.39
C VAL A 112 -20.45 -11.63 -27.13
N ILE A 113 -20.11 -10.59 -26.38
CA ILE A 113 -20.79 -10.23 -25.14
C ILE A 113 -21.49 -8.90 -25.36
N GLU A 114 -22.82 -8.90 -25.31
CA GLU A 114 -23.62 -7.67 -25.34
C GLU A 114 -23.49 -6.96 -23.99
N GLN A 115 -22.76 -5.84 -23.97
CA GLN A 115 -22.46 -5.08 -22.78
C GLN A 115 -22.23 -3.62 -23.17
N GLU A 116 -23.23 -2.78 -22.95
CA GLU A 116 -23.15 -1.36 -23.26
C GLU A 116 -22.26 -0.61 -22.26
N GLY A 117 -21.33 0.19 -22.79
CA GLY A 117 -20.45 1.02 -21.98
C GLY A 117 -19.28 1.56 -22.77
N TRP A 118 -18.08 1.52 -22.17
CA TRP A 118 -16.90 2.17 -22.71
C TRP A 118 -15.70 1.22 -22.71
N ILE A 119 -14.92 1.25 -23.79
CA ILE A 119 -13.62 0.60 -23.88
C ILE A 119 -12.54 1.69 -23.85
N VAL A 120 -11.55 1.50 -22.97
CA VAL A 120 -10.37 2.36 -22.86
C VAL A 120 -9.25 1.74 -23.71
N VAL A 121 -8.66 2.55 -24.58
CA VAL A 121 -7.48 2.17 -25.36
C VAL A 121 -6.35 3.11 -25.01
N TRP A 122 -5.24 2.61 -24.47
CA TRP A 122 -4.14 3.50 -24.05
C TRP A 122 -2.77 2.88 -24.21
N LYS A 123 -1.75 3.73 -24.35
CA LYS A 123 -0.35 3.32 -24.35
C LYS A 123 0.21 3.38 -22.93
N GLY A 124 0.67 2.25 -22.41
CA GLY A 124 1.25 2.15 -21.07
C GLY A 124 2.51 3.01 -20.91
N PRO A 125 2.61 3.83 -19.85
CA PRO A 125 3.71 4.79 -19.70
C PRO A 125 5.07 4.15 -19.46
N VAL A 126 5.10 2.93 -18.91
CA VAL A 126 6.34 2.19 -18.63
C VAL A 126 6.64 1.14 -19.71
N SER A 127 5.63 0.36 -20.11
CA SER A 127 5.81 -0.76 -21.05
C SER A 127 5.86 -0.30 -22.51
N GLY A 128 5.27 0.85 -22.83
CA GLY A 128 5.05 1.31 -24.20
C GLY A 128 4.05 0.47 -25.01
N ARG A 129 3.49 -0.59 -24.41
CA ARG A 129 2.46 -1.45 -25.00
C ARG A 129 1.12 -0.74 -25.03
N ILE A 130 0.27 -1.09 -25.98
CA ILE A 130 -1.11 -0.61 -26.05
C ILE A 130 -1.99 -1.62 -25.33
N TYR A 131 -2.87 -1.12 -24.48
CA TYR A 131 -3.86 -1.89 -23.75
C TYR A 131 -5.25 -1.52 -24.27
N VAL A 132 -6.13 -2.51 -24.29
CA VAL A 132 -7.54 -2.38 -24.67
C VAL A 132 -8.33 -3.11 -23.59
N GLU A 133 -9.07 -2.36 -22.79
CA GLU A 133 -9.85 -2.94 -21.68
C GLU A 133 -11.23 -2.29 -21.58
N TYR A 134 -12.20 -3.06 -21.12
CA TYR A 134 -13.51 -2.55 -20.78
C TYR A 134 -13.40 -1.66 -19.54
N ALA A 135 -13.93 -0.45 -19.60
CA ALA A 135 -13.78 0.55 -18.55
C ALA A 135 -14.58 0.15 -17.30
N ASP A 136 -13.91 -0.03 -16.18
CA ASP A 136 -14.59 -0.19 -14.90
C ASP A 136 -15.03 1.15 -14.31
N GLN A 137 -15.85 1.09 -13.26
CA GLN A 137 -16.41 2.29 -12.61
C GLN A 137 -15.33 3.22 -12.03
N GLN A 138 -14.20 2.67 -11.56
CA GLN A 138 -13.11 3.45 -10.99
C GLN A 138 -12.36 4.23 -12.08
N MET A 139 -12.12 3.59 -13.23
CA MET A 139 -11.53 4.27 -14.40
C MET A 139 -12.42 5.42 -14.85
N LEU A 140 -13.71 5.17 -15.05
CA LEU A 140 -14.65 6.19 -15.55
C LEU A 140 -14.81 7.35 -14.58
N LEU A 141 -14.89 7.09 -13.27
CA LEU A 141 -14.96 8.13 -12.24
C LEU A 141 -13.75 9.08 -12.33
N VAL A 142 -12.53 8.52 -12.37
CA VAL A 142 -11.30 9.32 -12.42
C VAL A 142 -11.20 10.10 -13.73
N LEU A 143 -11.46 9.46 -14.87
CA LEU A 143 -11.42 10.12 -16.17
C LEU A 143 -12.42 11.28 -16.23
N LYS A 144 -13.63 11.09 -15.70
CA LYS A 144 -14.66 12.13 -15.67
C LYS A 144 -14.23 13.33 -14.80
N LEU A 145 -13.83 13.08 -13.55
CA LEU A 145 -13.47 14.15 -12.62
C LEU A 145 -12.24 14.93 -13.10
N LEU A 146 -11.22 14.26 -13.64
CA LEU A 146 -10.04 14.92 -14.21
C LEU A 146 -10.37 15.70 -15.48
N ALA A 147 -11.27 15.20 -16.33
CA ALA A 147 -11.67 15.88 -17.57
C ALA A 147 -12.49 17.15 -17.29
N ASP A 148 -13.35 17.12 -16.27
CA ASP A 148 -14.15 18.28 -15.85
C ASP A 148 -13.33 19.33 -15.08
N GLY A 149 -12.09 18.99 -14.71
CA GLY A 149 -11.23 19.85 -13.89
C GLY A 149 -11.76 20.01 -12.46
N GLU A 150 -12.53 19.05 -11.97
CA GLU A 150 -13.08 19.09 -10.62
C GLU A 150 -11.94 18.97 -9.60
N ASP A 151 -11.95 19.89 -8.62
CA ASP A 151 -10.97 19.87 -7.56
C ASP A 151 -11.33 18.76 -6.57
N ALA A 152 -10.51 17.72 -6.52
CA ALA A 152 -10.62 16.64 -5.56
C ALA A 152 -10.64 17.14 -4.10
N LEU A 153 -10.11 18.33 -3.83
CA LEU A 153 -10.15 18.98 -2.51
C LEU A 153 -11.57 19.37 -2.07
N ALA A 154 -12.55 19.40 -2.99
CA ALA A 154 -13.95 19.64 -2.66
C ALA A 154 -14.64 18.39 -2.06
N LEU A 155 -14.17 17.19 -2.43
CA LEU A 155 -14.68 15.93 -1.89
C LEU A 155 -14.29 15.77 -0.42
N LYS A 156 -15.10 15.07 0.37
CA LYS A 156 -14.80 14.77 1.77
C LYS A 156 -15.17 13.34 2.15
N GLY A 157 -14.59 12.86 3.24
CA GLY A 157 -14.97 11.60 3.87
C GLY A 157 -14.90 10.42 2.91
N LYS A 158 -15.98 9.63 2.87
CA LYS A 158 -16.07 8.43 2.03
C LYS A 158 -15.94 8.72 0.53
N GLU A 159 -16.48 9.85 0.05
CA GLU A 159 -16.40 10.22 -1.37
C GLU A 159 -14.95 10.50 -1.78
N LEU A 160 -14.24 11.29 -0.96
CA LEU A 160 -12.83 11.58 -1.15
C LEU A 160 -11.98 10.30 -1.14
N LEU A 161 -12.18 9.43 -0.14
CA LEU A 161 -11.47 8.15 -0.07
C LEU A 161 -11.72 7.26 -1.29
N THR A 162 -12.98 7.14 -1.72
CA THR A 162 -13.35 6.37 -2.92
C THR A 162 -12.66 6.93 -4.16
N TYR A 163 -12.63 8.24 -4.32
CA TYR A 163 -11.93 8.89 -5.43
C TYR A 163 -10.42 8.61 -5.40
N LEU A 164 -9.79 8.71 -4.23
CA LEU A 164 -8.36 8.49 -4.10
C LEU A 164 -7.96 7.03 -4.39
N ASP A 165 -8.79 6.07 -3.99
CA ASP A 165 -8.58 4.66 -4.31
C ASP A 165 -8.74 4.39 -5.82
N ALA A 166 -9.75 5.01 -6.44
CA ALA A 166 -9.94 4.96 -7.89
C ALA A 166 -8.75 5.61 -8.62
N LEU A 167 -8.20 6.71 -8.09
CA LEU A 167 -7.02 7.38 -8.63
C LEU A 167 -5.79 6.45 -8.59
N ASP A 168 -5.57 5.75 -7.47
CA ASP A 168 -4.49 4.77 -7.34
C ASP A 168 -4.69 3.54 -8.25
N HIS A 169 -5.93 3.12 -8.48
CA HIS A 169 -6.26 2.08 -9.48
C HIS A 169 -5.95 2.51 -10.91
N ALA A 170 -6.44 3.67 -11.33
CA ALA A 170 -6.18 4.21 -12.68
C ALA A 170 -4.68 4.48 -12.92
N ALA A 171 -3.96 4.95 -11.90
CA ALA A 171 -2.50 5.16 -11.99
C ALA A 171 -1.74 3.84 -12.17
N ARG A 172 -2.13 2.77 -11.45
CA ARG A 172 -1.51 1.43 -11.62
C ARG A 172 -1.71 0.86 -13.01
N LYS A 173 -2.86 1.13 -13.64
CA LYS A 173 -3.12 0.75 -15.04
C LYS A 173 -2.42 1.65 -16.07
N GLY A 174 -1.93 2.82 -15.66
CA GLY A 174 -1.31 3.81 -16.55
C GLY A 174 -2.33 4.59 -17.39
N ILE A 175 -3.60 4.60 -16.96
CA ILE A 175 -4.70 5.38 -17.56
C ILE A 175 -4.55 6.87 -17.20
N ILE A 176 -3.93 7.15 -16.06
CA ILE A 176 -3.50 8.48 -15.65
C ILE A 176 -2.01 8.48 -15.35
N LEU A 177 -1.40 9.65 -15.46
CA LEU A 177 -0.05 9.93 -14.98
C LEU A 177 -0.15 10.63 -13.63
N LYS A 178 0.32 9.98 -12.57
CA LYS A 178 0.27 10.50 -11.20
C LYS A 178 1.65 10.96 -10.73
N ALA A 179 1.71 12.12 -10.08
CA ALA A 179 2.93 12.67 -9.53
C ALA A 179 3.69 11.66 -8.66
N HIS A 180 5.01 11.66 -8.78
CA HIS A 180 5.84 10.75 -8.00
C HIS A 180 5.97 11.24 -6.56
N SER A 181 5.98 10.28 -5.64
CA SER A 181 6.33 10.52 -4.25
C SER A 181 7.70 11.20 -4.12
N LEU A 182 7.74 12.24 -3.30
CA LEU A 182 8.94 12.99 -2.94
C LEU A 182 9.57 12.49 -1.63
N ILE A 183 8.97 11.49 -0.97
CA ILE A 183 9.63 10.78 0.13
C ILE A 183 10.49 9.64 -0.44
N ALA A 184 11.80 9.80 -0.34
CA ALA A 184 12.78 8.86 -0.87
C ALA A 184 13.91 8.57 0.12
N ARG A 185 14.50 7.39 0.01
CA ARG A 185 15.75 7.05 0.71
C ARG A 185 16.93 7.46 -0.14
N ASP A 186 17.83 8.21 0.47
CA ASP A 186 19.17 8.41 -0.05
C ASP A 186 19.98 7.13 0.23
N VAL A 187 20.11 6.27 -0.78
CA VAL A 187 21.00 5.11 -0.73
C VAL A 187 22.02 5.27 -1.85
N GLU A 188 23.26 5.52 -1.48
CA GLU A 188 24.40 5.32 -2.39
C GLU A 188 24.57 3.82 -2.61
N ARG A 189 24.45 3.37 -3.86
CA ARG A 189 24.57 1.95 -4.19
C ARG A 189 26.03 1.60 -4.47
N SER A 190 26.50 0.50 -3.88
CA SER A 190 27.66 -0.22 -4.42
C SER A 190 27.28 -0.91 -5.75
N SER A 191 28.23 -1.00 -6.67
CA SER A 191 28.04 -1.50 -8.05
C SER A 191 27.74 -3.00 -8.15
N ASP A 192 28.01 -3.76 -7.09
CA ASP A 192 28.15 -5.23 -7.19
C ASP A 192 26.95 -6.02 -6.66
N ASP A 193 25.91 -5.35 -6.15
CA ASP A 193 24.74 -6.02 -5.59
C ASP A 193 23.61 -6.22 -6.61
N LYS A 194 22.87 -7.33 -6.46
CA LYS A 194 21.61 -7.60 -7.20
C LYS A 194 20.77 -6.33 -7.27
N PRO A 195 20.14 -6.01 -8.43
CA PRO A 195 19.34 -4.81 -8.55
C PRO A 195 18.15 -4.86 -7.59
N LEU A 196 18.31 -4.26 -6.41
CA LEU A 196 17.22 -3.96 -5.50
C LEU A 196 16.15 -3.18 -6.28
N SER A 197 14.93 -3.71 -6.23
CA SER A 197 13.80 -3.07 -6.87
C SER A 197 13.65 -1.65 -6.31
N GLY A 198 13.54 -0.65 -7.19
CA GLY A 198 13.30 0.74 -6.82
C GLY A 198 12.05 0.94 -5.95
N ARG A 199 11.19 -0.08 -5.85
CA ARG A 199 10.00 -0.11 -4.98
C ARG A 199 10.30 0.13 -3.51
N PHE A 200 11.52 -0.16 -3.02
CA PHE A 200 11.87 0.03 -1.61
C PHE A 200 12.50 1.39 -1.29
N LEU A 201 12.77 2.20 -2.31
CA LEU A 201 13.42 3.50 -2.15
C LEU A 201 12.43 4.64 -2.01
N LYS A 202 11.19 4.47 -2.48
CA LYS A 202 10.13 5.49 -2.45
C LYS A 202 8.85 4.90 -1.89
N ALA A 203 8.20 5.62 -0.98
CA ALA A 203 6.92 5.21 -0.41
C ALA A 203 5.79 6.10 -0.93
N SER A 204 4.67 5.50 -1.33
CA SER A 204 3.48 6.23 -1.80
C SER A 204 2.55 6.65 -0.68
N VAL A 205 2.77 6.15 0.54
CA VAL A 205 1.98 6.41 1.74
C VAL A 205 2.92 6.87 2.84
N PHE A 206 2.52 7.92 3.56
CA PHE A 206 3.14 8.30 4.82
C PHE A 206 2.18 8.04 5.97
N THR A 207 2.66 7.39 7.03
CA THR A 207 1.87 7.07 8.21
C THR A 207 2.18 8.01 9.37
N LEU A 208 1.16 8.62 9.95
CA LEU A 208 1.25 9.24 11.26
C LEU A 208 0.74 8.23 12.31
N GLN A 209 1.65 7.59 13.03
CA GLN A 209 1.28 6.76 14.18
C GLN A 209 0.99 7.69 15.36
N TRP A 210 -0.28 7.94 15.62
CA TRP A 210 -0.71 8.94 16.58
C TRP A 210 -1.10 8.30 17.90
N HIS A 211 -0.24 8.48 18.89
CA HIS A 211 -0.51 8.18 20.29
C HIS A 211 -1.38 9.29 20.88
N LEU A 212 -2.70 9.08 20.91
CA LEU A 212 -3.65 10.10 21.38
C LEU A 212 -3.59 10.32 22.89
N THR A 213 -3.28 9.25 23.63
CA THR A 213 -3.20 9.28 25.09
C THR A 213 -2.30 8.15 25.57
N ASN A 214 -1.65 8.34 26.71
CA ASN A 214 -0.96 7.26 27.43
C ASN A 214 -1.86 6.56 28.45
N ARG A 215 -3.13 6.98 28.58
CA ARG A 215 -4.11 6.26 29.40
C ARG A 215 -4.38 4.89 28.79
N CYS A 216 -4.35 3.86 29.63
CA CYS A 216 -4.60 2.49 29.24
C CYS A 216 -5.46 1.80 30.30
N ASP A 217 -6.34 0.91 29.86
CA ASP A 217 -7.16 0.03 30.70
C ASP A 217 -6.41 -1.23 31.15
N LEU A 218 -5.15 -1.40 30.69
CA LEU A 218 -4.28 -2.51 31.05
C LEU A 218 -2.97 -2.02 31.67
N HIS A 219 -2.30 -2.94 32.37
CA HIS A 219 -0.97 -2.73 32.92
C HIS A 219 0.01 -3.79 32.42
N CYS A 220 0.23 -3.86 31.10
CA CYS A 220 1.09 -4.85 30.50
C CYS A 220 2.55 -4.81 30.99
N ARG A 221 3.14 -5.98 31.25
CA ARG A 221 4.53 -6.11 31.73
C ARG A 221 5.60 -5.77 30.70
N HIS A 222 5.24 -5.71 29.42
CA HIS A 222 6.16 -5.36 28.32
C HIS A 222 5.95 -3.91 27.83
N CYS A 223 5.22 -3.08 28.58
CA CYS A 223 4.87 -1.74 28.13
C CYS A 223 6.12 -0.85 28.05
N TYR A 224 6.37 -0.25 26.88
CA TYR A 224 7.52 0.64 26.66
C TYR A 224 7.27 2.09 27.12
N ASP A 225 6.01 2.45 27.43
CA ASP A 225 5.62 3.82 27.74
C ASP A 225 4.44 3.84 28.72
N ARG A 226 4.61 4.54 29.83
CA ARG A 226 3.57 4.83 30.83
C ARG A 226 3.62 6.27 31.31
N ASP A 227 4.36 7.12 30.62
CA ASP A 227 4.56 8.49 31.06
C ASP A 227 3.23 9.22 31.04
N GLN A 228 2.95 10.00 32.10
CA GLN A 228 1.74 10.80 32.16
C GLN A 228 1.90 12.06 31.32
N LEU A 229 1.68 11.89 30.02
CA LEU A 229 1.66 13.00 29.06
C LEU A 229 0.26 13.59 28.97
N SER A 230 0.18 14.91 28.98
CA SER A 230 -1.08 15.63 28.75
C SER A 230 -1.40 15.60 27.25
N PRO A 231 -2.56 15.05 26.85
CA PRO A 231 -2.96 15.04 25.45
C PRO A 231 -3.09 16.45 24.87
N LEU A 232 -2.82 16.58 23.57
CA LEU A 232 -3.13 17.78 22.82
C LEU A 232 -4.60 18.15 23.01
N ARG A 233 -4.81 19.45 23.17
CA ARG A 233 -6.14 20.04 23.09
C ARG A 233 -6.72 19.78 21.68
N LEU A 234 -8.03 19.69 21.57
CA LEU A 234 -8.70 19.34 20.32
C LEU A 234 -8.42 20.34 19.18
N ASP A 235 -8.28 21.63 19.49
CA ASP A 235 -7.87 22.68 18.54
C ASP A 235 -6.46 22.43 17.97
N HIS A 236 -5.51 22.03 18.81
CA HIS A 236 -4.17 21.64 18.34
C HIS A 236 -4.18 20.32 17.57
N ALA A 237 -4.98 19.34 17.97
CA ALA A 237 -5.14 18.09 17.23
C ALA A 237 -5.69 18.34 15.81
N ARG A 238 -6.66 19.25 15.67
CA ARG A 238 -7.14 19.72 14.35
C ARG A 238 -6.04 20.32 13.50
N ALA A 239 -5.23 21.20 14.09
CA ALA A 239 -4.11 21.81 13.38
C ALA A 239 -3.09 20.77 12.90
N VAL A 240 -2.86 19.70 13.67
CA VAL A 240 -2.02 18.57 13.23
C VAL A 240 -2.62 17.85 12.03
N LEU A 241 -3.94 17.61 12.00
CA LEU A 241 -4.59 17.00 10.84
C LEU A 241 -4.45 17.86 9.58
N ASP A 242 -4.59 19.18 9.71
CA ASP A 242 -4.43 20.13 8.61
C ASP A 242 -2.98 20.18 8.10
N ASP A 243 -2.00 20.23 9.02
CA ASP A 243 -0.58 20.20 8.67
C ASP A 243 -0.18 18.86 8.04
N PHE A 244 -0.74 17.74 8.50
CA PHE A 244 -0.50 16.44 7.90
C PHE A 244 -1.09 16.32 6.48
N ALA A 245 -2.26 16.91 6.23
CA ALA A 245 -2.85 16.97 4.89
C ALA A 245 -1.94 17.78 3.95
N SER A 246 -1.46 18.94 4.42
CA SER A 246 -0.50 19.77 3.67
C SER A 246 0.79 19.01 3.38
N PHE A 247 1.34 18.31 4.38
CA PHE A 247 2.53 17.47 4.21
C PHE A 247 2.33 16.40 3.13
N CYS A 248 1.20 15.68 3.16
CA CYS A 248 0.89 14.64 2.18
C CYS A 248 0.80 15.20 0.75
N HIS A 249 0.15 16.36 0.59
CA HIS A 249 0.08 17.07 -0.67
C HIS A 249 1.47 17.53 -1.15
N GLU A 250 2.23 18.22 -0.29
CA GLU A 250 3.59 18.71 -0.58
C GLU A 250 4.55 17.59 -0.98
N LYS A 251 4.40 16.38 -0.38
CA LYS A 251 5.28 15.24 -0.65
C LYS A 251 4.72 14.24 -1.67
N ASN A 252 3.58 14.52 -2.29
CA ASN A 252 2.90 13.64 -3.26
C ASN A 252 2.65 12.20 -2.73
N VAL A 253 2.10 12.09 -1.51
CA VAL A 253 1.80 10.81 -0.86
C VAL A 253 0.39 10.75 -0.29
N ARG A 254 -0.14 9.54 -0.14
CA ARG A 254 -1.36 9.30 0.63
C ARG A 254 -1.05 9.43 2.12
N GLY A 255 -1.97 10.02 2.88
CA GLY A 255 -1.88 10.05 4.33
C GLY A 255 -2.62 8.88 4.95
N HIS A 256 -1.97 8.25 5.93
CA HIS A 256 -2.56 7.21 6.76
C HIS A 256 -2.36 7.57 8.24
N ILE A 257 -3.43 7.50 9.04
CA ILE A 257 -3.34 7.73 10.49
C ILE A 257 -3.59 6.42 11.23
N CYS A 258 -2.57 6.02 11.99
CA CYS A 258 -2.58 4.82 12.80
C CYS A 258 -2.82 5.26 14.26
N PHE A 259 -4.07 5.22 14.70
CA PHE A 259 -4.45 5.65 16.04
C PHE A 259 -4.00 4.62 17.08
N SER A 260 -3.23 5.08 18.06
CA SER A 260 -2.53 4.26 19.06
C SER A 260 -2.43 5.04 20.38
N GLY A 261 -1.55 4.60 21.28
CA GLY A 261 -1.36 5.18 22.60
C GLY A 261 -1.19 4.10 23.65
N GLY A 262 -1.77 4.34 24.83
CA GLY A 262 -2.24 3.27 25.69
C GLY A 262 -3.42 2.57 25.03
N ASN A 263 -4.63 3.09 25.22
CA ASN A 263 -5.81 2.68 24.47
C ASN A 263 -6.48 3.92 23.84
N PRO A 264 -6.52 4.05 22.49
CA PRO A 264 -7.02 5.25 21.83
C PRO A 264 -8.49 5.57 22.15
N PHE A 265 -9.32 4.56 22.44
CA PHE A 265 -10.73 4.76 22.81
C PHE A 265 -10.92 5.46 24.15
N LEU A 266 -9.88 5.50 25.01
CA LEU A 266 -9.91 6.25 26.27
C LEU A 266 -9.67 7.76 26.07
N TYR A 267 -9.32 8.20 24.87
CA TYR A 267 -9.23 9.61 24.54
C TYR A 267 -10.65 10.20 24.38
N PRO A 268 -11.05 11.23 25.14
CA PRO A 268 -12.44 11.72 25.17
C PRO A 268 -13.00 12.15 23.81
N HIS A 269 -12.14 12.56 22.89
CA HIS A 269 -12.53 13.04 21.55
C HIS A 269 -12.15 12.07 20.42
N PHE A 270 -11.88 10.80 20.72
CA PHE A 270 -11.43 9.80 19.74
C PHE A 270 -12.30 9.77 18.48
N PHE A 271 -13.62 9.54 18.63
CA PHE A 271 -14.53 9.45 17.48
C PHE A 271 -14.65 10.75 16.68
N ALA A 272 -14.53 11.90 17.33
CA ALA A 272 -14.56 13.20 16.65
C ALA A 272 -13.30 13.39 15.81
N LEU A 273 -12.12 13.07 16.37
CA LEU A 273 -10.86 13.17 15.66
C LEU A 273 -10.74 12.12 14.54
N TYR A 274 -11.27 10.92 14.75
CA TYR A 274 -11.37 9.87 13.73
C TYR A 274 -12.22 10.34 12.54
N ALA A 275 -13.41 10.90 12.79
CA ALA A 275 -14.25 11.47 11.75
C ALA A 275 -13.53 12.61 10.99
N GLU A 276 -12.86 13.51 11.71
CA GLU A 276 -12.11 14.62 11.11
C GLU A 276 -10.91 14.16 10.26
N ALA A 277 -10.28 13.04 10.62
CA ALA A 277 -9.24 12.43 9.81
C ALA A 277 -9.80 11.84 8.50
N VAL A 278 -10.92 11.12 8.60
CA VAL A 278 -11.62 10.53 7.45
C VAL A 278 -12.13 11.62 6.51
N ASP A 279 -12.69 12.70 7.05
CA ASP A 279 -13.18 13.84 6.26
C ASP A 279 -12.09 14.47 5.39
N ARG A 280 -10.83 14.41 5.83
CA ARG A 280 -9.64 14.88 5.10
C ARG A 280 -9.05 13.85 4.13
N GLY A 281 -9.68 12.68 3.98
CA GLY A 281 -9.24 11.64 3.04
C GLY A 281 -8.06 10.81 3.53
N PHE A 282 -7.84 10.77 4.85
CA PHE A 282 -6.85 9.87 5.44
C PHE A 282 -7.42 8.46 5.57
N ALA A 283 -6.62 7.48 5.12
CA ALA A 283 -6.83 6.10 5.53
C ALA A 283 -6.59 5.98 7.04
N THR A 284 -7.26 5.06 7.72
CA THR A 284 -7.17 4.96 9.19
C THR A 284 -6.99 3.53 9.65
N SER A 285 -6.20 3.33 10.70
CA SER A 285 -6.08 2.05 11.40
C SER A 285 -6.08 2.29 12.91
N VAL A 286 -6.37 1.24 13.67
CA VAL A 286 -6.42 1.31 15.13
C VAL A 286 -5.53 0.24 15.74
N LEU A 287 -4.68 0.65 16.68
CA LEU A 287 -3.88 -0.20 17.54
C LEU A 287 -4.41 -0.04 18.95
N GLY A 288 -5.14 -1.03 19.43
CA GLY A 288 -5.91 -0.88 20.66
C GLY A 288 -6.17 -2.18 21.41
N ASN A 289 -6.95 -2.05 22.47
CA ASN A 289 -7.43 -3.15 23.28
C ASN A 289 -8.84 -3.58 22.84
N VAL A 290 -9.41 -4.57 23.52
CA VAL A 290 -10.79 -5.02 23.30
C VAL A 290 -11.76 -3.89 23.65
N VAL A 291 -12.66 -3.57 22.72
CA VAL A 291 -13.75 -2.60 22.92
C VAL A 291 -15.11 -3.27 22.84
N SER A 292 -16.17 -2.57 23.24
CA SER A 292 -17.54 -3.06 23.15
C SER A 292 -18.05 -3.12 21.71
N GLY A 293 -19.10 -3.93 21.46
CA GLY A 293 -19.79 -3.94 20.17
C GLY A 293 -20.35 -2.57 19.78
N ALA A 294 -20.90 -1.82 20.74
CA ALA A 294 -21.40 -0.47 20.49
C ALA A 294 -20.30 0.52 20.04
N GLU A 295 -19.07 0.37 20.56
CA GLU A 295 -17.93 1.18 20.11
C GLU A 295 -17.48 0.81 18.68
N LEU A 296 -17.52 -0.48 18.32
CA LEU A 296 -17.25 -0.92 16.94
C LEU A 296 -18.34 -0.49 15.97
N GLU A 297 -19.61 -0.60 16.33
CA GLU A 297 -20.73 -0.09 15.55
C GLU A 297 -20.57 1.41 15.30
N ARG A 298 -20.24 2.18 16.35
CA ARG A 298 -19.98 3.62 16.22
C ARG A 298 -18.79 3.93 15.32
N LEU A 299 -17.71 3.14 15.40
CA LEU A 299 -16.54 3.32 14.54
C LEU A 299 -16.89 3.05 13.08
N THR A 300 -17.49 1.89 12.81
CA THR A 300 -17.83 1.43 11.45
C THR A 300 -18.93 2.27 10.79
N ALA A 301 -19.79 2.92 11.58
CA ALA A 301 -20.76 3.91 11.09
C ALA A 301 -20.10 5.18 10.52
N LEU A 302 -18.86 5.51 10.94
CA LEU A 302 -18.07 6.59 10.33
C LEU A 302 -17.40 6.08 9.06
N ILE A 303 -16.44 5.17 9.25
CA ILE A 303 -15.83 4.36 8.20
C ILE A 303 -15.13 3.19 8.89
N LYS A 304 -14.99 2.05 8.19
CA LYS A 304 -14.20 0.95 8.72
C LYS A 304 -12.71 1.35 8.69
N PRO A 305 -11.94 1.08 9.76
CA PRO A 305 -10.50 1.20 9.66
C PRO A 305 -9.97 0.13 8.69
N ASP A 306 -8.87 0.44 8.00
CA ASP A 306 -8.14 -0.48 7.13
C ASP A 306 -7.76 -1.75 7.88
N PHE A 307 -7.40 -1.60 9.16
CA PHE A 307 -7.25 -2.71 10.10
C PHE A 307 -7.42 -2.29 11.57
N TYR A 308 -7.76 -3.28 12.40
CA TYR A 308 -7.70 -3.19 13.84
C TYR A 308 -6.67 -4.18 14.38
N GLN A 309 -5.63 -3.69 15.03
CA GLN A 309 -4.58 -4.49 15.63
C GLN A 309 -4.82 -4.69 17.13
N VAL A 310 -4.88 -5.97 17.54
CA VAL A 310 -4.86 -6.41 18.93
C VAL A 310 -3.58 -7.19 19.24
N SER A 311 -3.30 -7.32 20.53
CA SER A 311 -2.11 -8.02 21.00
C SER A 311 -2.45 -9.28 21.77
N LEU A 312 -1.73 -10.35 21.45
CA LEU A 312 -1.68 -11.63 22.18
C LEU A 312 -0.21 -11.98 22.38
N GLU A 313 0.23 -12.14 23.63
CA GLU A 313 1.66 -12.30 23.95
C GLU A 313 2.13 -13.76 24.01
N GLY A 314 1.26 -14.71 23.69
CA GLY A 314 1.52 -16.15 23.76
C GLY A 314 0.22 -16.92 23.92
N LEU A 315 0.32 -18.18 24.36
CA LEU A 315 -0.85 -18.95 24.78
C LEU A 315 -1.42 -18.40 26.09
N GLU A 316 -2.63 -18.82 26.43
CA GLU A 316 -3.45 -18.25 27.52
C GLU A 316 -2.68 -17.94 28.82
N PRO A 317 -1.92 -18.88 29.43
CA PRO A 317 -1.23 -18.59 30.69
C PRO A 317 -0.18 -17.48 30.57
N HIS A 318 0.55 -17.43 29.45
CA HIS A 318 1.58 -16.42 29.23
C HIS A 318 0.95 -15.06 28.92
N ASN A 319 -0.06 -15.03 28.04
CA ASN A 319 -0.75 -13.79 27.71
C ASN A 319 -1.35 -13.15 28.97
N ASP A 320 -2.01 -13.94 29.81
CA ASP A 320 -2.69 -13.43 31.00
C ASP A 320 -1.69 -12.98 32.08
N PHE A 321 -0.53 -13.64 32.19
CA PHE A 321 0.57 -13.14 33.01
C PHE A 321 1.07 -11.76 32.54
N MET A 322 1.14 -11.56 31.21
CA MET A 322 1.64 -10.32 30.62
C MET A 322 0.63 -9.18 30.63
N ARG A 323 -0.65 -9.46 30.37
CA ARG A 323 -1.69 -8.46 30.07
C ARG A 323 -2.83 -8.40 31.10
N GLY A 324 -2.98 -9.41 31.95
CA GLY A 324 -4.05 -9.53 32.95
C GLY A 324 -4.89 -10.79 32.77
N GLU A 325 -5.40 -11.33 33.88
CA GLU A 325 -6.18 -12.57 33.93
C GLU A 325 -7.42 -12.52 33.02
N GLY A 326 -7.64 -13.58 32.24
CA GLY A 326 -8.77 -13.75 31.32
C GLY A 326 -8.67 -12.92 30.03
N TYR A 327 -7.60 -12.12 29.84
CA TYR A 327 -7.49 -11.22 28.69
C TYR A 327 -7.31 -11.97 27.38
N TYR A 328 -6.67 -13.14 27.40
CA TYR A 328 -6.51 -14.00 26.21
C TYR A 328 -7.87 -14.33 25.57
N ARG A 329 -8.79 -14.85 26.37
CA ARG A 329 -10.13 -15.25 25.90
C ARG A 329 -10.95 -14.05 25.44
N ARG A 330 -10.80 -12.90 26.10
CA ARG A 330 -11.43 -11.64 25.67
C ARG A 330 -10.96 -11.22 24.27
N VAL A 331 -9.67 -11.35 23.97
CA VAL A 331 -9.14 -11.02 22.64
C VAL A 331 -9.66 -12.01 21.60
N LEU A 332 -9.71 -13.32 21.89
CA LEU A 332 -10.27 -14.29 20.95
C LEU A 332 -11.74 -14.00 20.60
N ALA A 333 -12.57 -13.71 21.58
CA ALA A 333 -13.96 -13.30 21.36
C ALA A 333 -14.07 -11.98 20.58
N PHE A 334 -13.12 -11.06 20.80
CA PHE A 334 -13.08 -9.80 20.07
C PHE A 334 -12.65 -9.97 18.61
N LEU A 335 -11.77 -10.92 18.29
CA LEU A 335 -11.45 -11.27 16.90
C LEU A 335 -12.69 -11.76 16.15
N ASP A 336 -13.52 -12.58 16.78
CA ASP A 336 -14.80 -13.01 16.22
C ASP A 336 -15.72 -11.80 15.96
N LEU A 337 -15.79 -10.86 16.91
CA LEU A 337 -16.58 -9.65 16.78
C LEU A 337 -16.08 -8.72 15.66
N LEU A 338 -14.76 -8.56 15.49
CA LEU A 338 -14.16 -7.80 14.39
C LEU A 338 -14.55 -8.40 13.03
N ARG A 339 -14.51 -9.73 12.93
CA ARG A 339 -14.91 -10.47 11.73
C ARG A 339 -16.39 -10.29 11.42
N GLU A 340 -17.28 -10.34 12.43
CA GLU A 340 -18.71 -10.07 12.26
C GLU A 340 -18.99 -8.66 11.69
N HIS A 341 -18.16 -7.69 12.04
CA HIS A 341 -18.23 -6.32 11.50
C HIS A 341 -17.46 -6.14 10.18
N GLY A 342 -16.81 -7.20 9.69
CA GLY A 342 -15.96 -7.17 8.50
C GLY A 342 -14.82 -6.17 8.61
N ILE A 343 -14.19 -6.09 9.79
CA ILE A 343 -12.98 -5.30 10.04
C ILE A 343 -11.78 -6.22 9.92
N TYR A 344 -10.79 -5.85 9.10
CA TYR A 344 -9.55 -6.62 8.96
C TYR A 344 -8.78 -6.63 10.28
N SER A 345 -8.55 -7.82 10.81
CA SER A 345 -8.00 -8.04 12.14
C SER A 345 -6.51 -8.41 12.07
N VAL A 346 -5.72 -7.73 12.90
CA VAL A 346 -4.27 -7.99 13.02
C VAL A 346 -3.97 -8.44 14.43
N VAL A 347 -3.36 -9.60 14.59
CA VAL A 347 -2.76 -10.04 15.86
C VAL A 347 -1.27 -9.78 15.81
N MET A 348 -0.76 -9.02 16.78
CA MET A 348 0.66 -8.75 16.90
C MET A 348 1.18 -9.01 18.31
N LEU A 349 2.19 -9.89 18.38
CA LEU A 349 2.88 -10.30 19.61
C LEU A 349 4.16 -9.50 19.85
N THR A 350 4.51 -9.27 21.12
CA THR A 350 5.84 -8.79 21.54
C THR A 350 6.73 -9.99 21.90
N LEU A 351 7.72 -10.25 21.07
CA LEU A 351 8.61 -11.41 21.21
C LEU A 351 9.60 -11.20 22.34
N THR A 352 9.60 -12.14 23.27
CA THR A 352 10.51 -12.26 24.41
C THR A 352 11.17 -13.64 24.41
N GLY A 353 12.18 -13.83 25.26
CA GLY A 353 12.81 -15.14 25.43
C GLY A 353 11.86 -16.19 26.03
N SER A 354 10.82 -15.77 26.75
CA SER A 354 9.88 -16.66 27.44
C SER A 354 8.66 -17.07 26.60
N ASN A 355 8.41 -16.41 25.46
CA ASN A 355 7.27 -16.74 24.59
C ASN A 355 7.65 -17.17 23.16
N ILE A 356 8.94 -17.22 22.81
CA ILE A 356 9.39 -17.57 21.46
C ILE A 356 8.85 -18.92 20.96
N ASP A 357 8.79 -19.94 21.83
CA ASP A 357 8.25 -21.26 21.48
C ASP A 357 6.72 -21.27 21.35
N GLN A 358 6.05 -20.21 21.81
CA GLN A 358 4.59 -20.06 21.76
C GLN A 358 4.11 -19.30 20.53
N VAL A 359 5.00 -18.64 19.77
CA VAL A 359 4.60 -17.80 18.63
C VAL A 359 3.95 -18.64 17.52
N ILE A 360 4.57 -19.74 17.11
CA ILE A 360 4.03 -20.62 16.06
C ILE A 360 2.74 -21.33 16.53
N PRO A 361 2.67 -21.92 17.74
CA PRO A 361 1.40 -22.42 18.29
C PRO A 361 0.28 -21.38 18.29
N LEU A 362 0.57 -20.15 18.74
CA LEU A 362 -0.40 -19.06 18.75
C LEU A 362 -0.84 -18.69 17.33
N ALA A 363 0.09 -18.59 16.38
CA ALA A 363 -0.23 -18.31 14.98
C ALA A 363 -1.23 -19.33 14.40
N ARG A 364 -1.07 -20.61 14.75
CA ARG A 364 -2.00 -21.68 14.35
C ARG A 364 -3.35 -21.56 15.05
N GLU A 365 -3.37 -21.24 16.33
CA GLU A 365 -4.60 -21.06 17.12
C GLU A 365 -5.48 -19.90 16.62
N VAL A 366 -4.85 -18.80 16.18
CA VAL A 366 -5.59 -17.65 15.63
C VAL A 366 -5.79 -17.73 14.12
N SER A 367 -5.25 -18.76 13.46
CA SER A 367 -5.46 -18.99 12.04
C SER A 367 -6.95 -19.21 11.75
N GLY A 368 -7.51 -18.44 10.82
CA GLY A 368 -8.95 -18.43 10.53
C GLY A 368 -9.80 -17.61 11.49
N ARG A 369 -9.22 -17.05 12.56
CA ARG A 369 -9.86 -16.01 13.41
C ARG A 369 -9.30 -14.62 13.14
N ALA A 370 -7.99 -14.52 12.91
CA ALA A 370 -7.31 -13.29 12.55
C ALA A 370 -6.93 -13.29 11.06
N ASP A 371 -7.01 -12.13 10.41
CA ASP A 371 -6.66 -11.97 9.00
C ASP A 371 -5.13 -11.86 8.80
N TYR A 372 -4.43 -11.32 9.80
CA TYR A 372 -2.97 -11.20 9.79
C TYR A 372 -2.37 -11.47 11.17
N PHE A 373 -1.31 -12.28 11.22
CA PHE A 373 -0.55 -12.57 12.42
C PHE A 373 0.92 -12.20 12.23
N THR A 374 1.49 -11.41 13.13
CA THR A 374 2.92 -11.08 13.10
C THR A 374 3.49 -10.87 14.50
N PHE A 375 4.79 -10.62 14.60
CA PHE A 375 5.44 -10.28 15.86
C PHE A 375 6.36 -9.07 15.68
N ASN A 376 6.67 -8.40 16.78
CA ASN A 376 7.82 -7.52 16.88
C ASN A 376 8.72 -8.01 18.01
N ARG A 377 10.03 -7.81 17.87
CA ARG A 377 10.94 -7.94 19.00
C ARG A 377 10.64 -6.92 20.09
N LEU A 378 10.79 -7.35 21.34
CA LEU A 378 10.84 -6.48 22.51
C LEU A 378 11.93 -5.41 22.34
N ALA A 379 11.58 -4.15 22.60
CA ALA A 379 12.54 -3.13 22.93
C ALA A 379 12.62 -3.08 24.46
N GLN A 380 13.80 -3.36 25.05
CA GLN A 380 13.99 -3.40 26.50
C GLN A 380 14.01 -1.97 27.08
N VAL A 381 12.83 -1.35 27.13
CA VAL A 381 12.57 -0.01 27.65
C VAL A 381 11.25 -0.02 28.43
N GLY A 382 11.04 0.97 29.30
CA GLY A 382 9.86 1.01 30.17
C GLY A 382 9.79 -0.25 31.06
N GLU A 383 8.59 -0.78 31.29
CA GLU A 383 8.40 -2.05 32.01
C GLU A 383 9.06 -3.24 31.28
N GLY A 384 9.19 -3.14 29.96
CA GLY A 384 9.82 -4.17 29.13
C GLY A 384 11.31 -4.35 29.40
N SER A 385 11.98 -3.47 30.16
CA SER A 385 13.38 -3.65 30.54
C SER A 385 13.62 -4.88 31.42
N ASP A 386 12.61 -5.31 32.18
CA ASP A 386 12.71 -6.45 33.10
C ASP A 386 12.55 -7.80 32.40
N LEU A 387 12.28 -7.78 31.09
CA LEU A 387 12.09 -8.96 30.26
C LEU A 387 13.34 -9.24 29.45
N SER A 388 13.56 -10.51 29.11
CA SER A 388 14.67 -10.94 28.28
C SER A 388 14.25 -11.13 26.83
N LEU A 389 15.20 -10.90 25.91
CA LEU A 389 15.14 -11.37 24.53
C LEU A 389 15.71 -12.80 24.43
N PRO A 390 15.36 -13.57 23.40
CA PRO A 390 16.07 -14.83 23.09
C PRO A 390 17.55 -14.56 22.79
N ASP A 391 18.38 -15.60 22.81
CA ASP A 391 19.73 -15.53 22.25
C ASP A 391 19.68 -15.45 20.71
N LYS A 392 20.80 -15.04 20.10
CA LYS A 392 20.87 -14.75 18.66
C LYS A 392 20.66 -15.99 17.80
N ASP A 393 21.25 -17.12 18.19
CA ASP A 393 21.20 -18.35 17.40
C ASP A 393 19.80 -18.94 17.46
N ARG A 394 19.18 -18.98 18.66
CA ARG A 394 17.78 -19.34 18.84
C ARG A 394 16.84 -18.42 18.06
N TYR A 395 17.11 -17.13 18.04
CA TYR A 395 16.30 -16.20 17.24
C TYR A 395 16.42 -16.48 15.74
N ARG A 396 17.62 -16.79 15.24
CA ARG A 396 17.83 -17.18 13.84
C ARG A 396 17.05 -18.45 13.49
N GLU A 397 17.13 -19.48 14.33
CA GLU A 397 16.40 -20.74 14.15
C GLU A 397 14.88 -20.51 14.13
N PHE A 398 14.39 -19.67 15.04
CA PHE A 398 12.99 -19.26 15.07
C PHE A 398 12.58 -18.53 13.78
N LEU A 399 13.37 -17.58 13.29
CA LEU A 399 13.08 -16.88 12.04
C LEU A 399 13.03 -17.84 10.84
N ALA A 400 13.93 -18.83 10.77
CA ALA A 400 13.89 -19.83 9.71
C ALA A 400 12.58 -20.63 9.74
N THR A 401 12.19 -21.10 10.92
CA THR A 401 10.94 -21.87 11.10
C THR A 401 9.70 -21.01 10.84
N TYR A 402 9.72 -19.73 11.25
CA TYR A 402 8.62 -18.79 11.00
C TYR A 402 8.49 -18.47 9.50
N LEU A 403 9.60 -18.37 8.78
CA LEU A 403 9.58 -18.16 7.33
C LEU A 403 8.92 -19.33 6.60
N ASP A 404 9.23 -20.57 6.99
CA ASP A 404 8.60 -21.77 6.42
C ASP A 404 7.09 -21.84 6.75
N LEU A 405 6.68 -21.39 7.94
CA LEU A 405 5.26 -21.23 8.28
C LEU A 405 4.59 -20.20 7.37
N ALA A 406 5.25 -19.07 7.11
CA ALA A 406 4.71 -18.00 6.29
C ALA A 406 4.52 -18.39 4.82
N ASP A 407 5.41 -19.22 4.30
CA ASP A 407 5.30 -19.74 2.93
C ASP A 407 4.14 -20.75 2.77
N SER A 408 3.73 -21.41 3.86
CA SER A 408 2.68 -22.45 3.86
C SER A 408 1.33 -21.99 4.41
N THR A 409 1.26 -20.83 5.05
CA THR A 409 0.07 -20.35 5.77
C THR A 409 -0.24 -18.90 5.40
N PRO A 410 -1.36 -18.64 4.71
CA PRO A 410 -1.81 -17.27 4.42
C PRO A 410 -2.02 -16.46 5.71
N GLY A 411 -1.81 -15.14 5.63
CA GLY A 411 -1.99 -14.23 6.78
C GLY A 411 -0.81 -14.17 7.75
N ILE A 412 0.26 -14.97 7.56
CA ILE A 412 1.46 -14.87 8.40
C ILE A 412 2.40 -13.78 7.87
N GLY A 413 2.68 -12.81 8.74
CA GLY A 413 3.35 -11.57 8.40
C GLY A 413 4.86 -11.58 8.59
N ILE A 414 5.61 -11.40 7.49
CA ILE A 414 7.07 -11.33 7.49
C ILE A 414 7.53 -9.88 7.70
N LYS A 415 7.51 -9.44 8.96
CA LYS A 415 7.76 -8.04 9.33
C LYS A 415 9.19 -7.74 9.80
N ASP A 416 9.89 -8.68 10.42
CA ASP A 416 11.24 -8.37 10.94
C ASP A 416 12.27 -8.18 9.82
N ASN A 417 13.07 -7.11 9.93
CA ASN A 417 14.08 -6.77 8.92
C ASN A 417 15.11 -7.91 8.71
N LEU A 418 15.35 -8.75 9.72
CA LEU A 418 16.35 -9.82 9.65
C LEU A 418 15.89 -11.04 8.82
N PHE A 419 14.60 -11.14 8.44
CA PHE A 419 14.15 -12.15 7.45
C PHE A 419 14.88 -11.99 6.10
N ASN A 420 15.28 -10.78 5.74
CA ASN A 420 16.01 -10.54 4.49
C ASN A 420 17.41 -11.16 4.48
N ILE A 421 18.00 -11.48 5.65
CA ILE A 421 19.25 -12.25 5.72
C ILE A 421 18.98 -13.70 5.30
N LEU A 422 17.92 -14.32 5.81
CA LEU A 422 17.53 -15.68 5.42
C LEU A 422 17.14 -15.76 3.94
N ARG A 423 16.38 -14.78 3.43
CA ARG A 423 16.03 -14.72 2.01
C ARG A 423 17.27 -14.54 1.12
N LYS A 424 18.27 -13.77 1.56
CA LYS A 424 19.57 -13.70 0.88
C LYS A 424 20.27 -15.06 0.85
N GLU A 425 20.29 -15.77 1.98
CA GLU A 425 20.87 -17.12 2.06
C GLU A 425 20.13 -18.15 1.16
N ARG A 426 18.82 -17.97 0.96
CA ARG A 426 17.97 -18.80 0.09
C ARG A 426 17.90 -18.34 -1.37
N ASP A 427 18.60 -17.27 -1.73
CA ASP A 427 18.53 -16.60 -3.04
C ASP A 427 17.12 -16.11 -3.46
N GLU A 428 16.30 -15.74 -2.50
CA GLU A 428 14.90 -15.32 -2.70
C GLU A 428 14.75 -13.79 -2.80
N PRO A 429 13.65 -13.29 -3.43
CA PRO A 429 13.32 -11.87 -3.44
C PRO A 429 13.14 -11.30 -2.03
N TYR A 430 13.74 -10.16 -1.76
CA TYR A 430 13.59 -9.49 -0.46
C TYR A 430 12.18 -8.95 -0.24
N ASN A 431 11.80 -8.91 1.04
CA ASN A 431 10.56 -8.30 1.52
C ASN A 431 10.82 -6.91 2.10
N GLY A 432 9.74 -6.18 2.34
CA GLY A 432 9.76 -4.82 2.85
C GLY A 432 10.03 -4.68 4.35
N GLY A 433 10.27 -5.73 5.13
CA GLY A 433 10.58 -5.62 6.56
C GLY A 433 9.55 -4.83 7.37
N CYS A 434 10.01 -4.07 8.37
CA CYS A 434 9.18 -3.59 9.49
C CYS A 434 7.99 -2.72 9.07
N THR A 435 8.16 -1.96 8.00
CA THR A 435 7.19 -0.96 7.53
C THR A 435 6.90 -1.05 6.04
N GLY A 436 7.29 -2.15 5.39
CA GLY A 436 7.28 -2.29 3.93
C GLY A 436 8.54 -1.73 3.24
N PHE A 437 9.42 -1.02 3.97
CA PHE A 437 10.66 -0.43 3.47
C PHE A 437 11.88 -0.65 4.40
N GLY A 438 11.94 -1.75 5.15
CA GLY A 438 12.86 -1.95 6.27
C GLY A 438 12.44 -1.14 7.50
N CYS A 439 13.40 -0.58 8.25
CA CYS A 439 13.12 0.37 9.32
C CYS A 439 12.50 1.67 8.76
N GLY A 440 11.22 1.95 9.01
CA GLY A 440 10.53 3.12 8.47
C GLY A 440 10.77 4.44 9.21
N ALA A 441 11.61 4.44 10.25
CA ALA A 441 11.76 5.56 11.17
C ALA A 441 12.14 6.85 10.44
N ALA A 442 11.29 7.88 10.54
CA ALA A 442 11.40 9.15 9.83
C ALA A 442 11.45 9.06 8.28
N PHE A 443 11.14 7.88 7.72
CA PHE A 443 11.12 7.64 6.27
C PHE A 443 9.70 7.68 5.69
N ASN A 444 8.89 6.70 6.06
CA ASN A 444 7.49 6.59 5.63
C ASN A 444 6.53 6.68 6.81
N PHE A 445 7.03 6.96 8.01
CA PHE A 445 6.19 7.26 9.15
C PHE A 445 6.86 8.16 10.19
N PHE A 446 6.03 8.82 10.99
CA PHE A 446 6.38 9.42 12.27
C PHE A 446 5.47 8.87 13.38
N ALA A 447 5.98 8.86 14.61
CA ALA A 447 5.17 8.65 15.81
C ALA A 447 4.88 10.01 16.47
N LEU A 448 3.61 10.37 16.61
CA LEU A 448 3.18 11.58 17.31
C LEU A 448 2.68 11.22 18.69
N LEU A 449 3.25 11.82 19.72
CA LEU A 449 2.93 11.55 21.13
C LEU A 449 1.81 12.47 21.64
N PRO A 450 1.19 12.15 22.80
CA PRO A 450 0.07 12.91 23.31
C PRO A 450 0.39 14.39 23.55
N ASP A 451 1.63 14.73 23.91
CA ASP A 451 2.07 16.10 24.21
C ASP A 451 2.44 16.92 22.96
N GLY A 452 2.32 16.34 21.76
CA GLY A 452 2.72 16.96 20.50
C GLY A 452 4.15 16.66 20.08
N SER A 453 4.94 15.93 20.89
CA SER A 453 6.28 15.54 20.46
C SER A 453 6.23 14.52 19.30
N VAL A 454 7.07 14.75 18.30
CA VAL A 454 7.21 13.91 17.12
C VAL A 454 8.49 13.11 17.25
N HIS A 455 8.36 11.80 17.16
CA HIS A 455 9.43 10.82 17.25
C HIS A 455 9.59 10.07 15.92
N ALA A 456 10.82 9.65 15.61
CA ALA A 456 11.08 8.79 14.47
C ALA A 456 10.50 7.39 14.66
N CYS A 457 10.48 6.89 15.91
CA CYS A 457 9.85 5.64 16.31
C CYS A 457 9.47 5.71 17.79
N ARG A 458 8.25 5.30 18.16
CA ARG A 458 7.83 5.36 19.58
C ARG A 458 8.66 4.48 20.51
N LYS A 459 9.16 3.34 20.02
CA LYS A 459 9.73 2.25 20.83
C LYS A 459 11.07 2.59 21.52
N PHE A 460 11.61 3.77 21.30
CA PHE A 460 12.75 4.31 22.03
C PHE A 460 12.72 5.86 21.98
N PRO A 461 13.45 6.57 22.87
CA PRO A 461 13.57 8.02 22.80
C PRO A 461 14.22 8.44 21.47
N SER A 462 13.41 8.98 20.55
CA SER A 462 13.84 9.32 19.19
C SER A 462 13.28 10.65 18.69
N PRO A 463 13.49 11.76 19.43
CA PRO A 463 12.85 13.03 19.14
C PRO A 463 13.28 13.58 17.77
N VAL A 464 12.30 14.12 17.04
CA VAL A 464 12.48 14.81 15.76
C VAL A 464 12.06 16.28 15.89
N GLY A 465 10.98 16.56 16.64
CA GLY A 465 10.50 17.91 16.90
C GLY A 465 9.19 17.90 17.68
N VAL A 466 8.46 19.02 17.66
CA VAL A 466 7.19 19.17 18.38
C VAL A 466 6.17 19.90 17.49
N VAL A 467 4.96 19.38 17.42
CA VAL A 467 3.80 20.01 16.76
C VAL A 467 2.86 20.59 17.82
N PRO A 468 2.17 21.71 17.54
CA PRO A 468 2.10 22.42 16.26
C PRO A 468 3.20 23.50 16.06
N GLN A 469 4.26 23.51 16.88
CA GLN A 469 5.32 24.54 16.82
C GLN A 469 6.15 24.47 15.52
N SER A 470 6.33 23.28 14.97
CA SER A 470 7.00 23.05 13.68
C SER A 470 6.08 22.30 12.73
N ARG A 471 6.21 22.54 11.43
CA ARG A 471 5.43 21.80 10.41
C ARG A 471 6.02 20.42 10.17
N LEU A 472 5.20 19.42 9.89
CA LEU A 472 5.63 18.06 9.59
C LEU A 472 6.59 17.99 8.40
N SER A 473 6.45 18.88 7.41
CA SER A 473 7.39 18.97 6.28
C SER A 473 8.77 19.45 6.70
N GLU A 474 8.85 20.45 7.58
CA GLU A 474 10.11 20.92 8.17
C GLU A 474 10.76 19.82 9.01
N LEU A 475 9.97 19.12 9.83
CA LEU A 475 10.46 18.00 10.64
C LEU A 475 10.99 16.87 9.77
N TYR A 476 10.31 16.55 8.67
CA TYR A 476 10.75 15.54 7.70
C TYR A 476 12.07 15.89 7.00
N ASP A 477 12.29 17.16 6.69
CA ASP A 477 13.51 17.63 6.00
C ASP A 477 14.66 17.96 6.95
N SER A 478 14.40 17.92 8.27
CA SER A 478 15.37 18.18 9.34
C SER A 478 16.57 17.21 9.33
N MET A 479 17.68 17.66 9.91
CA MET A 479 18.86 16.82 10.11
C MET A 479 18.60 15.64 11.05
N ALA A 480 17.73 15.80 12.04
CA ALA A 480 17.33 14.72 12.95
C ALA A 480 16.63 13.58 12.18
N ALA A 481 15.60 13.91 11.38
CA ALA A 481 14.89 12.94 10.56
C ALA A 481 15.82 12.25 9.55
N LYS A 482 16.67 13.02 8.86
CA LYS A 482 17.68 12.47 7.93
C LYS A 482 18.63 11.48 8.61
N ARG A 483 19.05 11.76 9.85
CA ARG A 483 19.92 10.86 10.62
C ARG A 483 19.23 9.52 10.91
N TYR A 484 17.95 9.52 11.30
CA TYR A 484 17.18 8.29 11.50
C TYR A 484 16.94 7.52 10.19
N ARG A 485 16.64 8.21 9.08
CA ARG A 485 16.51 7.59 7.74
C ARG A 485 17.80 6.92 7.28
N ARG A 486 18.95 7.57 7.53
CA ARG A 486 20.27 7.05 7.17
C ARG A 486 20.57 5.75 7.91
N GLY A 487 20.19 5.65 9.18
CA GLY A 487 20.43 4.46 9.98
C GLY A 487 21.88 4.33 10.47
N PRO A 488 22.23 3.19 11.07
CA PRO A 488 23.54 3.00 11.70
C PRO A 488 24.69 2.94 10.68
N GLU A 489 25.86 3.46 11.06
CA GLU A 489 27.09 3.48 10.24
C GLU A 489 27.56 2.07 9.86
N SER A 490 27.51 1.13 10.80
CA SER A 490 27.88 -0.27 10.59
C SER A 490 27.04 -1.00 9.53
N CYS A 491 25.92 -0.42 9.08
CA CYS A 491 25.05 -0.99 8.05
C CYS A 491 25.12 -0.27 6.71
N GLN A 492 25.92 0.80 6.54
CA GLN A 492 25.90 1.60 5.31
C GLN A 492 26.42 0.83 4.10
N ASP A 493 27.52 0.09 4.28
CA ASP A 493 28.15 -0.72 3.21
C ASP A 493 27.48 -2.09 3.02
N CYS A 494 26.38 -2.37 3.73
CA CYS A 494 25.72 -3.67 3.69
C CYS A 494 24.83 -3.79 2.45
N SER A 495 24.95 -4.89 1.72
CA SER A 495 24.08 -5.21 0.58
C SER A 495 22.57 -5.22 0.90
N LEU A 496 22.19 -5.45 2.17
CA LEU A 496 20.80 -5.42 2.64
C LEU A 496 20.36 -4.06 3.19
N ALA A 497 21.23 -3.04 3.21
CA ALA A 497 20.94 -1.73 3.79
C ALA A 497 19.63 -1.10 3.27
N PRO A 498 19.22 -1.24 1.99
CA PRO A 498 18.01 -0.57 1.52
C PRO A 498 16.72 -1.15 2.08
N VAL A 499 16.73 -2.42 2.51
CA VAL A 499 15.54 -3.18 2.97
C VAL A 499 15.61 -3.65 4.42
N CYS A 500 16.71 -3.35 5.15
CA CYS A 500 16.91 -3.84 6.51
C CYS A 500 17.28 -2.71 7.50
N LYS A 501 18.58 -2.40 7.62
CA LYS A 501 19.21 -1.55 8.66
C LYS A 501 18.90 -1.93 10.12
N GLY A 502 18.35 -3.14 10.36
CA GLY A 502 18.04 -3.62 11.70
C GLY A 502 16.92 -2.84 12.40
N CYS A 503 16.75 -3.06 13.70
CA CYS A 503 15.79 -2.35 14.54
C CYS A 503 16.50 -1.45 15.56
N MET A 504 16.43 -0.13 15.37
CA MET A 504 17.03 0.85 16.30
C MET A 504 16.49 0.74 17.73
N ALA A 505 15.22 0.36 17.89
CA ALA A 505 14.63 0.20 19.21
C ALA A 505 15.24 -0.98 20.00
N VAL A 506 15.61 -2.07 19.30
CA VAL A 506 16.31 -3.21 19.91
C VAL A 506 17.76 -2.81 20.25
N VAL A 507 18.43 -2.09 19.35
CA VAL A 507 19.78 -1.55 19.58
C VAL A 507 19.80 -0.68 20.85
N HIS A 508 18.89 0.29 20.93
CA HIS A 508 18.75 1.16 22.11
C HIS A 508 18.44 0.36 23.39
N GLY A 509 17.49 -0.58 23.33
CA GLY A 509 17.11 -1.40 24.49
C GLY A 509 18.26 -2.24 25.05
N MET A 510 19.25 -2.59 24.22
CA MET A 510 20.45 -3.31 24.65
C MET A 510 21.61 -2.37 25.05
N GLY A 511 21.35 -1.05 25.18
CA GLY A 511 22.34 -0.07 25.60
C GLY A 511 23.38 0.28 24.54
N LEU A 512 23.10 0.02 23.26
CA LEU A 512 23.99 0.29 22.12
C LEU A 512 23.60 1.60 21.41
N ASP A 513 24.52 2.15 20.61
CA ASP A 513 24.30 3.39 19.86
C ASP A 513 23.54 3.12 18.55
N VAL A 514 22.30 3.62 18.46
CA VAL A 514 21.41 3.46 17.30
C VAL A 514 21.93 4.01 15.98
N PHE A 515 22.95 4.88 16.01
CA PHE A 515 23.55 5.49 14.83
C PHE A 515 24.91 4.90 14.45
N HIS A 516 25.54 4.10 15.31
CA HIS A 516 26.81 3.44 15.00
C HIS A 516 26.63 1.93 14.92
N ASP A 517 26.01 1.34 15.93
CA ASP A 517 25.95 -0.10 16.13
C ASP A 517 24.88 -0.77 15.25
N ARG A 518 25.22 -1.97 14.77
CA ARG A 518 24.27 -2.82 14.07
C ARG A 518 23.33 -3.47 15.07
N ASP A 519 22.18 -3.89 14.57
CA ASP A 519 21.26 -4.72 15.34
C ASP A 519 22.00 -5.92 15.94
N PRO A 520 21.98 -6.11 17.27
CA PRO A 520 22.73 -7.17 17.93
C PRO A 520 22.27 -8.57 17.51
N PHE A 521 21.05 -8.71 16.99
CA PHE A 521 20.54 -9.95 16.43
C PHE A 521 20.92 -10.17 14.96
N CYS A 522 21.60 -9.22 14.31
CA CYS A 522 22.11 -9.42 12.96
C CYS A 522 23.09 -10.61 12.91
N PHE A 523 22.76 -11.60 12.08
CA PHE A 523 23.55 -12.81 11.85
C PHE A 523 24.14 -12.87 10.43
N LEU A 524 24.09 -11.76 9.68
CA LEU A 524 24.79 -11.63 8.42
C LEU A 524 26.30 -11.66 8.68
N ARG A 525 27.01 -12.61 8.07
CA ARG A 525 28.47 -12.67 8.12
C ARG A 525 29.03 -11.42 7.44
N SER A 526 30.03 -10.79 8.05
CA SER A 526 30.66 -9.61 7.46
C SER A 526 31.09 -9.92 6.04
N GLU A 527 30.54 -9.19 5.07
CA GLU A 527 31.02 -9.21 3.69
C GLU A 527 32.44 -8.68 3.75
N GLY A 528 33.43 -9.55 3.58
CA GLY A 528 34.83 -9.18 3.72
C GLY A 528 35.11 -8.00 2.79
N ARG A 529 35.60 -6.89 3.34
CA ARG A 529 36.33 -5.93 2.52
C ARG A 529 37.49 -6.72 1.93
N GLY A 530 37.39 -7.07 0.65
CA GLY A 530 38.55 -7.52 -0.10
C GLY A 530 39.59 -6.43 0.01
N THR A 531 40.58 -6.63 0.88
CA THR A 531 41.82 -5.88 0.83
C THR A 531 42.45 -6.24 -0.50
N THR A 532 42.26 -5.37 -1.50
CA THR A 532 43.14 -5.27 -2.66
C THR A 532 44.12 -4.14 -2.42
#